data_AF-A0A533Y7W2-F1
#
_entry.id   AF-A0A533Y7W2-F1
#
_cell.length_a   1.000
_cell.length_b   1.000
_cell.length_c   1.000
_cell.angle_alpha   90.00
_cell.angle_beta   90.00
_cell.angle_gamma   90.00
#
_symmetry.space_group_name_H-M   'P 1'
#
loop_
_entity.id
_entity.type
_entity.pdbx_description
1 polymer ?
#
loop_
_entity_poly.entity_id
_entity_poly.type
_entity_poly.pdbx_seq_one_letter_code
_entity_poly.pdbx_strand_id
1 'polypeptide(L)'
;MRVYVPLAATVLVGLLLASCSSTSKAPQSKDAAIPATDADEQVLKTDPLERNYDPHVIMKRAEAFFEKEDYAEAAVEYQHFLDLHKAHMLAPYAQYRLGLSHYKQVTALDRDPEHVRQTIDAMEKLLKEYPGSAYELDAHAKIQEGREHLAAYEIYVGKHYYRQAAYLAALHRFERVLALYADLEDSAEAHYYLAKTYKDIGAPERAVEHLTVLLTQYPKAKVRKDGQALLASLNGKAASMLATADAPSLPSKASLPAPLPPLPPTRSLSMNPADILPAGANGYGHTPAIIDCGLNILC
;
A
#
# COMPACT_ATOMS: atom_id res chain seq x y z
N MET A 1 21.99 -21.72 -32.78
CA MET A 1 23.18 -22.59 -32.67
C MET A 1 22.96 -23.53 -31.50
N ARG A 2 22.63 -24.80 -31.78
CA ARG A 2 22.60 -25.89 -30.81
C ARG A 2 23.88 -26.68 -31.00
N VAL A 3 24.67 -26.84 -29.96
CA VAL A 3 25.87 -27.69 -29.96
C VAL A 3 25.64 -28.84 -28.98
N TYR A 4 25.71 -30.04 -29.53
CA TYR A 4 25.64 -31.35 -28.88
C TYR A 4 26.90 -32.09 -29.30
N VAL A 5 27.75 -32.56 -28.38
CA VAL A 5 28.78 -33.60 -28.61
C VAL A 5 29.06 -34.32 -27.27
N PRO A 6 29.35 -35.65 -27.24
CA PRO A 6 28.79 -36.60 -26.27
C PRO A 6 29.81 -37.46 -25.47
N LEU A 7 29.26 -38.37 -24.66
CA LEU A 7 29.66 -39.77 -24.37
C LEU A 7 31.03 -40.11 -23.73
N ALA A 8 30.90 -40.74 -22.56
CA ALA A 8 31.48 -42.01 -22.13
C ALA A 8 32.99 -42.15 -21.87
N ALA A 9 33.33 -42.47 -20.60
CA ALA A 9 34.17 -43.62 -20.28
C ALA A 9 34.04 -43.98 -18.79
N THR A 10 33.42 -45.12 -18.52
CA THR A 10 33.44 -45.86 -17.25
C THR A 10 34.75 -46.64 -17.11
N VAL A 11 35.42 -46.62 -15.95
CA VAL A 11 36.22 -47.76 -15.48
C VAL A 11 35.97 -47.99 -13.99
N LEU A 12 35.68 -49.25 -13.71
CA LEU A 12 35.19 -49.85 -12.48
C LEU A 12 36.38 -50.54 -11.75
N VAL A 13 36.19 -50.78 -10.45
CA VAL A 13 36.81 -51.83 -9.61
C VAL A 13 38.14 -51.53 -8.91
N GLY A 14 38.13 -51.76 -7.58
CA GLY A 14 39.36 -52.01 -6.83
C GLY A 14 39.20 -52.05 -5.31
N LEU A 15 38.26 -52.84 -4.79
CA LEU A 15 38.08 -53.12 -3.37
C LEU A 15 39.29 -53.91 -2.83
N LEU A 16 39.98 -53.42 -1.80
CA LEU A 16 40.79 -54.26 -0.89
C LEU A 16 40.58 -53.84 0.57
N LEU A 17 39.95 -54.77 1.29
CA LEU A 17 39.76 -54.79 2.73
C LEU A 17 41.02 -55.28 3.44
N ALA A 18 41.36 -54.64 4.56
CA ALA A 18 41.81 -55.22 5.84
C ALA A 18 42.39 -54.09 6.70
N SER A 19 42.38 -54.07 8.03
CA SER A 19 41.58 -54.63 9.14
C SER A 19 42.30 -54.13 10.41
N CYS A 20 41.62 -54.22 11.56
CA CYS A 20 42.10 -54.07 12.95
C CYS A 20 42.10 -52.62 13.49
N SER A 21 41.14 -52.26 14.35
CA SER A 21 40.96 -52.67 15.76
C SER A 21 41.78 -51.81 16.71
N SER A 22 41.13 -50.83 17.35
CA SER A 22 41.53 -50.39 18.69
C SER A 22 40.30 -50.02 19.52
N THR A 23 40.33 -50.57 20.72
CA THR A 23 39.35 -50.61 21.80
C THR A 23 38.86 -49.23 22.26
N SER A 24 37.56 -49.17 22.60
CA SER A 24 36.89 -48.01 23.18
C SER A 24 37.28 -47.82 24.65
N LYS A 25 37.89 -46.68 24.98
CA LYS A 25 37.95 -46.15 26.35
C LYS A 25 37.28 -44.79 26.35
N ALA A 26 36.05 -44.73 26.87
CA ALA A 26 35.34 -43.48 27.10
C ALA A 26 36.12 -42.61 28.09
N PRO A 27 36.36 -41.32 27.80
CA PRO A 27 36.61 -40.34 28.83
C PRO A 27 35.27 -39.70 29.21
N GLN A 28 34.92 -39.82 30.49
CA GLN A 28 33.93 -38.94 31.10
C GLN A 28 34.49 -37.51 31.06
N SER A 29 34.00 -36.69 30.12
CA SER A 29 34.15 -35.25 30.24
C SER A 29 33.14 -34.78 31.28
N LYS A 30 33.67 -34.48 32.47
CA LYS A 30 32.95 -33.81 33.54
C LYS A 30 32.32 -32.53 32.99
N ASP A 31 31.01 -32.42 33.13
CA ASP A 31 30.27 -31.18 32.96
C ASP A 31 30.84 -30.14 33.93
N ALA A 32 31.72 -29.28 33.42
CA ALA A 32 32.10 -28.06 34.11
C ALA A 32 30.92 -27.10 33.96
N ALA A 33 30.07 -27.10 34.98
CA ALA A 33 29.03 -26.12 35.19
C ALA A 33 29.62 -24.71 35.00
N ILE A 34 29.25 -24.06 33.89
CA ILE A 34 29.26 -22.61 33.82
C ILE A 34 28.21 -22.17 34.84
N PRO A 35 28.53 -21.32 35.83
CA PRO A 35 27.52 -20.84 36.75
C PRO A 35 26.56 -20.00 35.92
N ALA A 36 25.38 -20.56 35.67
CA ALA A 36 24.23 -19.83 35.19
C ALA A 36 24.06 -18.68 36.19
N THR A 37 24.29 -17.46 35.72
CA THR A 37 23.95 -16.26 36.46
C THR A 37 22.50 -16.40 36.90
N ASP A 38 22.19 -16.12 38.18
CA ASP A 38 20.88 -16.39 38.81
C ASP A 38 19.67 -15.83 38.05
N ALA A 39 19.88 -14.95 37.08
CA ALA A 39 18.89 -14.49 36.11
C ALA A 39 18.39 -15.60 35.16
N ASP A 40 19.27 -16.50 34.72
CA ASP A 40 18.97 -17.52 33.71
C ASP A 40 18.10 -18.66 34.28
N GLU A 41 18.23 -18.95 35.58
CA GLU A 41 17.39 -19.92 36.29
C GLU A 41 15.98 -19.37 36.59
N GLN A 42 15.82 -18.05 36.77
CA GLN A 42 14.50 -17.43 36.95
C GLN A 42 13.67 -17.41 35.67
N VAL A 43 14.32 -17.34 34.49
CA VAL A 43 13.65 -17.45 33.17
C VAL A 43 13.05 -18.84 32.93
N LEU A 44 13.54 -19.87 33.64
CA LEU A 44 13.02 -21.25 33.54
C LEU A 44 11.94 -21.59 34.58
N LYS A 45 11.78 -20.78 35.64
CA LYS A 45 10.77 -20.97 36.71
C LYS A 45 9.49 -20.17 36.50
N THR A 46 9.47 -19.26 35.54
CA THR A 46 8.30 -18.48 35.16
C THR A 46 7.30 -19.35 34.40
N ASP A 47 6.02 -19.23 34.73
CA ASP A 47 4.93 -19.97 34.07
C ASP A 47 5.03 -19.78 32.54
N PRO A 48 4.90 -20.83 31.70
CA PRO A 48 4.93 -20.71 30.24
C PRO A 48 4.05 -19.57 29.69
N LEU A 49 2.99 -19.20 30.41
CA LEU A 49 2.15 -18.06 30.08
C LEU A 49 2.89 -16.72 30.20
N GLU A 50 3.60 -16.45 31.30
CA GLU A 50 4.31 -15.18 31.53
C GLU A 50 5.45 -14.95 30.52
N ARG A 51 6.13 -16.03 30.11
CA ARG A 51 7.20 -15.97 29.12
C ARG A 51 6.72 -15.44 27.75
N ASN A 52 5.47 -15.69 27.38
CA ASN A 52 4.93 -15.22 26.09
C ASN A 52 4.60 -13.72 26.08
N TYR A 53 4.52 -13.09 27.27
CA TYR A 53 4.31 -11.66 27.42
C TYR A 53 5.60 -10.89 27.71
N ASP A 54 6.75 -11.57 27.85
CA ASP A 54 8.03 -10.90 28.05
C ASP A 54 8.38 -10.04 26.80
N PRO A 55 8.73 -8.76 26.99
CA PRO A 55 9.05 -7.86 25.87
C PRO A 55 10.16 -8.42 24.95
N HIS A 56 11.21 -9.03 25.50
CA HIS A 56 12.32 -9.55 24.72
C HIS A 56 11.93 -10.80 23.94
N VAL A 57 11.04 -11.63 24.48
CA VAL A 57 10.54 -12.81 23.78
C VAL A 57 9.68 -12.41 22.58
N ILE A 58 8.76 -11.46 22.75
CA ILE A 58 7.91 -10.95 21.66
C ILE A 58 8.80 -10.28 20.59
N MET A 59 9.74 -9.43 21.01
CA MET A 59 10.65 -8.76 20.08
C MET A 59 11.46 -9.76 19.24
N LYS A 60 12.08 -10.76 19.87
CA LYS A 60 12.85 -11.80 19.16
C LYS A 60 11.97 -12.61 18.20
N ARG A 61 10.72 -12.87 18.55
CA ARG A 61 9.76 -13.55 17.67
C ARG A 61 9.43 -12.69 16.44
N ALA A 62 9.15 -11.40 16.64
CA ALA A 62 8.92 -10.46 15.55
C ALA A 62 10.13 -10.35 14.61
N GLU A 63 11.34 -10.26 15.17
CA GLU A 63 12.58 -10.24 14.40
C GLU A 63 12.78 -11.53 13.60
N ALA A 64 12.51 -12.69 14.20
CA ALA A 64 12.64 -13.97 13.50
C ALA A 64 11.68 -14.08 12.29
N PHE A 65 10.47 -13.54 12.37
CA PHE A 65 9.57 -13.46 11.20
C PHE A 65 10.10 -12.49 10.15
N PHE A 66 10.57 -11.31 10.57
CA PHE A 66 11.09 -10.31 9.65
C PHE A 66 12.34 -10.81 8.90
N GLU A 67 13.24 -11.51 9.58
CA GLU A 67 14.44 -12.11 8.99
C GLU A 67 14.12 -13.23 7.99
N LYS A 68 12.98 -13.91 8.18
CA LYS A 68 12.44 -14.89 7.23
C LYS A 68 11.70 -14.26 6.06
N GLU A 69 11.60 -12.93 6.04
CA GLU A 69 10.80 -12.16 5.07
C GLU A 69 9.27 -12.42 5.18
N ASP A 70 8.84 -13.03 6.29
CA ASP A 70 7.43 -13.20 6.66
C ASP A 70 6.91 -11.89 7.26
N TYR A 71 6.84 -10.85 6.44
CA TYR A 71 6.58 -9.48 6.90
C TYR A 71 5.15 -9.27 7.44
N ALA A 72 4.18 -10.06 7.00
CA ALA A 72 2.82 -9.99 7.51
C ALA A 72 2.77 -10.44 8.98
N GLU A 73 3.39 -11.57 9.27
CA GLU A 73 3.53 -12.13 10.60
C GLU A 73 4.41 -11.23 11.49
N ALA A 74 5.50 -10.69 10.93
CA ALA A 74 6.35 -9.74 11.64
C ALA A 74 5.57 -8.49 12.07
N ALA A 75 4.74 -7.92 11.19
CA ALA A 75 3.92 -6.76 11.50
C ALA A 75 2.94 -7.04 12.66
N VAL A 76 2.30 -8.22 12.66
CA VAL A 76 1.41 -8.63 13.76
C VAL A 76 2.16 -8.69 15.10
N GLU A 77 3.36 -9.26 15.10
CA GLU A 77 4.16 -9.39 16.33
C GLU A 77 4.74 -8.06 16.82
N TYR A 78 5.15 -7.16 15.91
CA TYR A 78 5.56 -5.81 16.30
C TYR A 78 4.39 -5.01 16.85
N GLN A 79 3.20 -5.11 16.25
CA GLN A 79 1.99 -4.47 16.79
C GLN A 79 1.65 -5.05 18.18
N HIS A 80 1.76 -6.37 18.34
CA HIS A 80 1.55 -7.02 19.63
C HIS A 80 2.50 -6.52 20.72
N PHE A 81 3.78 -6.33 20.39
CA PHE A 81 4.76 -5.71 21.30
C PHE A 81 4.31 -4.31 21.71
N LEU A 82 3.88 -3.48 20.77
CA LEU A 82 3.49 -2.09 21.02
C LEU A 82 2.22 -1.99 21.87
N ASP A 83 1.26 -2.88 21.64
CA ASP A 83 0.00 -2.92 22.40
C ASP A 83 0.25 -3.21 23.89
N LEU A 84 1.20 -4.11 24.17
CA LEU A 84 1.53 -4.54 25.53
C LEU A 84 2.58 -3.65 26.20
N HIS A 85 3.57 -3.18 25.43
CA HIS A 85 4.84 -2.64 25.95
C HIS A 85 5.22 -1.28 25.35
N LYS A 86 4.24 -0.40 25.10
CA LYS A 86 4.45 0.95 24.52
C LYS A 86 5.49 1.85 25.22
N ALA A 87 5.72 1.67 26.52
CA ALA A 87 6.68 2.48 27.29
C ALA A 87 8.08 1.84 27.37
N HIS A 88 8.27 0.67 26.75
CA HIS A 88 9.54 -0.04 26.80
C HIS A 88 10.60 0.64 25.93
N MET A 89 11.87 0.49 26.30
CA MET A 89 13.02 1.07 25.57
C MET A 89 13.10 0.64 24.10
N LEU A 90 12.52 -0.53 23.77
CA LEU A 90 12.48 -1.09 22.42
C LEU A 90 11.23 -0.68 21.62
N ALA A 91 10.28 0.04 22.23
CA ALA A 91 9.04 0.43 21.55
C ALA A 91 9.27 1.32 20.30
N PRO A 92 10.20 2.31 20.30
CA PRO A 92 10.51 3.05 19.07
C PRO A 92 11.03 2.14 17.95
N TYR A 93 11.83 1.13 18.31
CA TYR A 93 12.34 0.15 17.33
C TYR A 93 11.23 -0.76 16.80
N ALA A 94 10.34 -1.26 17.66
CA ALA A 94 9.17 -2.04 17.24
C ALA A 94 8.27 -1.25 16.29
N GLN A 95 7.98 0.01 16.60
CA GLN A 95 7.15 0.89 15.77
C GLN A 95 7.80 1.15 14.40
N TYR A 96 9.10 1.37 14.37
CA TYR A 96 9.86 1.50 13.13
C TYR A 96 9.81 0.21 12.29
N ARG A 97 10.05 -0.94 12.92
CA ARG A 97 10.05 -2.25 12.24
C ARG A 97 8.66 -2.66 11.77
N LEU A 98 7.60 -2.26 12.46
CA LEU A 98 6.22 -2.39 12.00
C LEU A 98 6.02 -1.64 10.67
N GLY A 99 6.43 -0.36 10.62
CA GLY A 99 6.37 0.43 9.39
C GLY A 99 7.20 -0.18 8.25
N LEU A 100 8.42 -0.66 8.54
CA LEU A 100 9.24 -1.36 7.55
C LEU A 100 8.61 -2.66 7.06
N SER A 101 7.90 -3.40 7.92
CA SER A 101 7.22 -4.63 7.54
C SER A 101 6.11 -4.36 6.52
N HIS A 102 5.35 -3.26 6.70
CA HIS A 102 4.40 -2.80 5.69
C HIS A 102 5.10 -2.31 4.42
N TYR A 103 6.19 -1.56 4.56
CA TYR A 103 6.94 -1.04 3.41
C TYR A 103 7.47 -2.16 2.51
N LYS A 104 7.93 -3.26 3.11
CA LYS A 104 8.41 -4.44 2.37
C LYS A 104 7.30 -5.21 1.64
N GLN A 105 6.05 -5.02 2.03
CA GLN A 105 4.88 -5.59 1.37
C GLN A 105 4.30 -4.67 0.28
N VAL A 106 4.86 -3.48 0.07
CA VAL A 106 4.44 -2.57 -1.00
C VAL A 106 4.66 -3.22 -2.36
N THR A 107 3.58 -3.31 -3.14
CA THR A 107 3.59 -3.93 -4.47
C THR A 107 3.70 -2.87 -5.59
N ALA A 108 3.56 -3.32 -6.84
CA ALA A 108 3.54 -2.45 -8.01
C ALA A 108 2.34 -1.47 -8.00
N LEU A 109 2.50 -0.39 -8.77
CA LEU A 109 1.58 0.76 -8.86
C LEU A 109 0.19 0.43 -9.42
N ASP A 110 0.00 -0.74 -10.02
CA ASP A 110 -1.27 -1.19 -10.59
C ASP A 110 -2.17 -1.91 -9.56
N ARG A 111 -1.73 -2.05 -8.31
CA ARG A 111 -2.44 -2.71 -7.22
C ARG A 111 -2.86 -1.71 -6.13
N ASP A 112 -3.77 -2.12 -5.24
CA ASP A 112 -4.22 -1.28 -4.13
C ASP A 112 -3.05 -0.92 -3.20
N PRO A 113 -2.77 0.38 -2.96
CA PRO A 113 -1.61 0.81 -2.18
C PRO A 113 -1.89 0.80 -0.66
N GLU A 114 -2.53 -0.26 -0.15
CA GLU A 114 -2.88 -0.37 1.27
C GLU A 114 -1.64 -0.41 2.15
N HIS A 115 -0.64 -1.23 1.80
CA HIS A 115 0.62 -1.29 2.54
C HIS A 115 1.42 0.03 2.49
N VAL A 116 1.21 0.86 1.45
CA VAL A 116 1.81 2.21 1.40
C VAL A 116 1.17 3.11 2.45
N ARG A 117 -0.17 3.10 2.56
CA ARG A 117 -0.90 3.85 3.60
C ARG A 117 -0.48 3.39 5.00
N GLN A 118 -0.45 2.07 5.23
CA GLN A 118 -0.01 1.49 6.51
C GLN A 118 1.43 1.85 6.87
N THR A 119 2.32 1.93 5.88
CA THR A 119 3.70 2.40 6.10
C THR A 119 3.71 3.84 6.58
N ILE A 120 3.02 4.74 5.88
CA ILE A 120 2.94 6.17 6.24
C ILE A 120 2.38 6.30 7.67
N ASP A 121 1.24 5.65 7.95
CA ASP A 121 0.60 5.69 9.26
C ASP A 121 1.53 5.19 10.38
N ALA A 122 2.27 4.11 10.14
CA ALA A 122 3.21 3.56 11.13
C ALA A 122 4.41 4.48 11.36
N MET A 123 4.93 5.12 10.31
CA MET A 123 6.04 6.07 10.41
C MET A 123 5.60 7.39 11.06
N GLU A 124 4.40 7.89 10.76
CA GLU A 124 3.84 9.07 11.41
C GLU A 124 3.60 8.83 12.91
N LYS A 125 3.11 7.64 13.27
CA LYS A 125 3.02 7.21 14.67
C LYS A 125 4.38 7.19 15.36
N LEU A 126 5.43 6.71 14.69
CA LEU A 126 6.79 6.73 15.24
C LEU A 126 7.23 8.15 15.60
N LEU A 127 7.08 9.09 14.67
CA LEU A 127 7.47 10.49 14.87
C LEU A 127 6.62 11.17 15.96
N LYS A 128 5.35 10.80 16.08
CA LYS A 128 4.42 11.38 17.05
C LYS A 128 4.61 10.83 18.46
N GLU A 129 4.77 9.52 18.59
CA GLU A 129 4.81 8.83 19.89
C GLU A 129 6.23 8.73 20.46
N TYR A 130 7.25 8.65 19.59
CA TYR A 130 8.65 8.48 19.97
C TYR A 130 9.57 9.54 19.34
N PRO A 131 9.36 10.83 19.65
CA PRO A 131 10.21 11.90 19.14
C PRO A 131 11.64 11.77 19.69
N GLY A 132 12.63 12.14 18.87
CA GLY A 132 14.06 12.00 19.12
C GLY A 132 14.61 10.58 18.95
N SER A 133 13.83 9.64 18.40
CA SER A 133 14.31 8.28 18.15
C SER A 133 15.40 8.26 17.06
N ALA A 134 16.26 7.23 17.07
CA ALA A 134 17.31 7.08 16.06
C ALA A 134 16.77 6.85 14.63
N TYR A 135 15.47 6.62 14.49
CA TYR A 135 14.81 6.24 13.24
C TYR A 135 14.02 7.38 12.59
N GLU A 136 14.00 8.58 13.18
CA GLU A 136 13.22 9.72 12.67
C GLU A 136 13.56 10.08 11.22
N LEU A 137 14.85 10.11 10.89
CA LEU A 137 15.31 10.48 9.55
C LEU A 137 14.78 9.50 8.49
N ASP A 138 14.86 8.20 8.77
CA ASP A 138 14.37 7.18 7.85
C ASP A 138 12.84 7.18 7.79
N ALA A 139 12.15 7.42 8.92
CA ALA A 139 10.70 7.54 8.94
C ALA A 139 10.20 8.70 8.07
N HIS A 140 10.84 9.87 8.14
CA HIS A 140 10.54 10.99 7.24
C HIS A 140 10.76 10.63 5.78
N ALA A 141 11.85 9.93 5.46
CA ALA A 141 12.11 9.47 4.09
C ALA A 141 11.03 8.50 3.60
N LYS A 142 10.63 7.53 4.43
CA LYS A 142 9.60 6.54 4.09
C LYS A 142 8.21 7.14 3.94
N ILE A 143 7.88 8.15 4.74
CA ILE A 143 6.65 8.94 4.57
C ILE A 143 6.68 9.64 3.20
N GLN A 144 7.78 10.30 2.87
CA GLN A 144 7.92 11.01 1.60
C GLN A 144 7.80 10.06 0.40
N GLU A 145 8.53 8.94 0.41
CA GLU A 145 8.43 7.88 -0.61
C GLU A 145 6.99 7.34 -0.73
N GLY A 146 6.31 7.14 0.40
CA GLY A 146 4.92 6.68 0.41
C GLY A 146 3.96 7.70 -0.21
N ARG A 147 4.12 8.99 0.10
CA ARG A 147 3.31 10.07 -0.48
C ARG A 147 3.51 10.17 -1.99
N GLU A 148 4.75 10.07 -2.46
CA GLU A 148 5.09 10.02 -3.89
C GLU A 148 4.44 8.81 -4.57
N HIS A 149 4.49 7.63 -3.94
CA HIS A 149 3.81 6.43 -4.47
C HIS A 149 2.30 6.65 -4.58
N LEU A 150 1.64 7.19 -3.54
CA LEU A 150 0.19 7.43 -3.57
C LEU A 150 -0.21 8.46 -4.63
N ALA A 151 0.59 9.52 -4.81
CA ALA A 151 0.38 10.50 -5.88
C ALA A 151 0.50 9.84 -7.26
N ALA A 152 1.56 9.06 -7.49
CA ALA A 152 1.76 8.31 -8.72
C ALA A 152 0.61 7.31 -8.99
N TYR A 153 0.06 6.68 -7.95
CA TYR A 153 -1.06 5.75 -8.05
C TYR A 153 -2.33 6.44 -8.56
N GLU A 154 -2.69 7.59 -7.98
CA GLU A 154 -3.87 8.35 -8.42
C GLU A 154 -3.71 8.87 -9.86
N ILE A 155 -2.50 9.29 -10.25
CA ILE A 155 -2.19 9.67 -11.63
C ILE A 155 -2.30 8.45 -12.57
N TYR A 156 -1.80 7.28 -12.17
CA TYR A 156 -1.88 6.05 -12.95
C TYR A 156 -3.33 5.65 -13.23
N VAL A 157 -4.18 5.67 -12.19
CA VAL A 157 -5.62 5.40 -12.31
C VAL A 157 -6.32 6.48 -13.14
N GLY A 158 -5.98 7.75 -12.94
CA GLY A 158 -6.50 8.87 -13.75
C GLY A 158 -6.18 8.71 -15.24
N LYS A 159 -4.95 8.33 -15.59
CA LYS A 159 -4.53 8.03 -16.96
C LYS A 159 -5.29 6.84 -17.55
N HIS A 160 -5.63 5.84 -16.75
CA HIS A 160 -6.46 4.72 -17.18
C HIS A 160 -7.87 5.19 -17.58
N TYR A 161 -8.55 5.95 -16.71
CA TYR A 161 -9.87 6.52 -17.02
C TYR A 161 -9.84 7.49 -18.20
N TYR A 162 -8.80 8.31 -18.30
CA TYR A 162 -8.62 9.23 -19.42
C TYR A 162 -8.55 8.46 -20.76
N ARG A 163 -7.81 7.35 -20.81
CA ARG A 163 -7.73 6.49 -22.01
C ARG A 163 -9.07 5.85 -22.39
N GLN A 164 -9.95 5.64 -21.42
CA GLN A 164 -11.31 5.14 -21.62
C GLN A 164 -12.32 6.24 -21.99
N ALA A 165 -11.87 7.48 -22.17
CA ALA A 165 -12.73 8.66 -22.33
C ALA A 165 -13.70 8.91 -21.16
N ALA A 166 -13.44 8.31 -19.99
CA ALA A 166 -14.16 8.56 -18.75
C ALA A 166 -13.62 9.83 -18.08
N TYR A 167 -13.80 10.98 -18.73
CA TYR A 167 -13.12 12.23 -18.39
C TYR A 167 -13.47 12.76 -17.00
N LEU A 168 -14.72 12.64 -16.55
CA LEU A 168 -15.11 13.07 -15.20
C LEU A 168 -14.40 12.25 -14.11
N ALA A 169 -14.29 10.93 -14.29
CA ALA A 169 -13.56 10.07 -13.35
C ALA A 169 -12.07 10.40 -13.35
N ALA A 170 -11.48 10.63 -14.52
CA ALA A 170 -10.07 11.03 -14.64
C ALA A 170 -9.81 12.37 -13.94
N LEU A 171 -10.68 13.36 -14.14
CA LEU A 171 -10.61 14.68 -13.53
C LEU A 171 -10.59 14.58 -12.00
N HIS A 172 -11.51 13.82 -11.40
CA HIS A 172 -11.52 13.62 -9.94
C HIS A 172 -10.23 12.99 -9.41
N ARG A 173 -9.62 12.06 -10.16
CA ARG A 173 -8.35 11.43 -9.78
C ARG A 173 -7.21 12.44 -9.78
N PHE A 174 -7.09 13.24 -10.83
CA PHE A 174 -6.04 14.25 -10.90
C PHE A 174 -6.25 15.42 -9.91
N GLU A 175 -7.51 15.83 -9.67
CA GLU A 175 -7.82 16.83 -8.64
C GLU A 175 -7.43 16.37 -7.24
N ARG A 176 -7.60 15.07 -6.93
CA ARG A 176 -7.17 14.49 -5.67
C ARG A 176 -5.67 14.60 -5.45
N VAL A 177 -4.87 14.44 -6.51
CA VAL A 177 -3.41 14.62 -6.43
C VAL A 177 -3.07 16.05 -6.01
N LEU A 178 -3.72 17.05 -6.62
CA LEU A 178 -3.50 18.45 -6.26
C LEU A 178 -4.05 18.81 -4.88
N ALA A 179 -5.08 18.12 -4.41
CA ALA A 179 -5.65 18.36 -3.08
C ALA A 179 -4.77 17.82 -1.95
N LEU A 180 -4.13 16.65 -2.15
CA LEU A 180 -3.40 15.94 -1.10
C LEU A 180 -1.87 16.04 -1.22
N TYR A 181 -1.36 16.28 -2.43
CA TYR A 181 0.06 16.15 -2.77
C TYR A 181 0.60 17.34 -3.58
N ALA A 182 0.03 18.54 -3.39
CA ALA A 182 0.40 19.77 -4.12
C ALA A 182 1.89 20.12 -4.07
N ASP A 183 2.56 19.73 -2.99
CA ASP A 183 3.98 19.96 -2.71
C ASP A 183 4.92 18.99 -3.46
N LEU A 184 4.40 17.90 -4.01
CA LEU A 184 5.19 16.89 -4.74
C LEU A 184 5.43 17.30 -6.21
N GLU A 185 6.53 16.79 -6.79
CA GLU A 185 6.84 17.02 -8.21
C GLU A 185 5.78 16.40 -9.15
N ASP A 186 5.12 15.32 -8.71
CA ASP A 186 4.04 14.65 -9.45
C ASP A 186 2.83 15.55 -9.71
N SER A 187 2.64 16.61 -8.90
CA SER A 187 1.57 17.59 -9.12
C SER A 187 1.69 18.30 -10.47
N ALA A 188 2.91 18.41 -11.02
CA ALA A 188 3.11 18.92 -12.37
C ALA A 188 2.42 18.03 -13.43
N GLU A 189 2.55 16.71 -13.29
CA GLU A 189 1.90 15.77 -14.20
C GLU A 189 0.37 15.80 -14.02
N ALA A 190 -0.13 15.89 -12.78
CA ALA A 190 -1.55 16.05 -12.52
C ALA A 190 -2.14 17.31 -13.18
N HIS A 191 -1.46 18.47 -13.10
CA HIS A 191 -1.87 19.69 -13.78
C HIS A 191 -1.94 19.53 -15.31
N TYR A 192 -0.96 18.85 -15.91
CA TYR A 192 -0.95 18.59 -17.34
C TYR A 192 -2.14 17.73 -17.78
N TYR A 193 -2.42 16.64 -17.06
CA TYR A 193 -3.54 15.77 -17.40
C TYR A 193 -4.90 16.39 -17.08
N LEU A 194 -5.02 17.24 -16.05
CA LEU A 194 -6.21 18.05 -15.84
C LEU A 194 -6.48 18.95 -17.04
N ALA A 195 -5.46 19.68 -17.50
CA ALA A 195 -5.61 20.53 -18.66
C ALA A 195 -6.02 19.75 -19.92
N LYS A 196 -5.42 18.58 -20.13
CA LYS A 196 -5.78 17.68 -21.24
C LYS A 196 -7.24 17.22 -21.14
N THR A 197 -7.67 16.84 -19.94
CA THR A 197 -9.04 16.39 -19.66
C THR A 197 -10.06 17.52 -19.82
N TYR A 198 -9.77 18.73 -19.32
CA TYR A 198 -10.63 19.91 -19.50
C TYR A 198 -10.76 20.32 -20.96
N LYS A 199 -9.68 20.27 -21.74
CA LYS A 199 -9.72 20.48 -23.18
C LYS A 199 -10.69 19.51 -23.86
N ASP A 200 -10.63 18.23 -23.51
CA ASP A 200 -11.44 17.19 -24.16
C ASP A 200 -12.92 17.23 -23.74
N ILE A 201 -13.20 17.70 -22.52
CA ILE A 201 -14.57 18.00 -22.05
C ILE A 201 -15.16 19.26 -22.73
N GLY A 202 -14.31 20.12 -23.31
CA GLY A 202 -14.74 21.36 -23.96
C GLY A 202 -14.70 22.60 -23.07
N ALA A 203 -13.92 22.58 -22.00
CA ALA A 203 -13.66 23.70 -21.09
C ALA A 203 -12.21 24.22 -21.24
N PRO A 204 -11.85 24.84 -22.40
CA PRO A 204 -10.48 25.25 -22.69
C PRO A 204 -9.96 26.34 -21.74
N GLU A 205 -10.84 27.16 -21.17
CA GLU A 205 -10.48 28.18 -20.18
C GLU A 205 -9.84 27.56 -18.93
N ARG A 206 -10.46 26.52 -18.37
CA ARG A 206 -9.90 25.79 -17.22
C ARG A 206 -8.61 25.04 -17.58
N ALA A 207 -8.50 24.59 -18.83
CA ALA A 207 -7.27 23.98 -19.32
C ALA A 207 -6.10 24.98 -19.35
N VAL A 208 -6.34 26.22 -19.80
CA VAL A 208 -5.34 27.30 -19.82
C VAL A 208 -4.88 27.66 -18.40
N GLU A 209 -5.79 27.70 -17.43
CA GLU A 209 -5.45 27.97 -16.01
C GLU A 209 -4.43 26.95 -15.49
N HIS A 210 -4.72 25.65 -15.61
CA HIS A 210 -3.82 24.59 -15.13
C HIS A 210 -2.49 24.56 -15.88
N LEU A 211 -2.48 24.85 -17.19
CA LEU A 211 -1.23 24.96 -17.95
C LEU A 211 -0.40 26.17 -17.51
N THR A 212 -1.04 27.29 -17.18
CA THR A 212 -0.34 28.48 -16.68
C THR A 212 0.34 28.17 -15.35
N VAL A 213 -0.36 27.49 -14.44
CA VAL A 213 0.20 27.02 -13.17
C VAL A 213 1.39 26.08 -13.41
N LEU A 214 1.23 25.09 -14.30
CA LEU A 214 2.30 24.16 -14.69
C LEU A 214 3.56 24.89 -15.16
N LEU A 215 3.40 25.89 -16.04
CA LEU A 215 4.52 26.60 -16.65
C LEU A 215 5.18 27.63 -15.72
N THR A 216 4.47 28.11 -14.70
CA THR A 216 5.01 29.08 -13.74
C THR A 216 5.64 28.39 -12.54
N GLN A 217 4.97 27.40 -11.95
CA GLN A 217 5.39 26.75 -10.71
C GLN A 217 6.37 25.58 -10.92
N TYR A 218 6.31 24.89 -12.07
CA TYR A 218 7.12 23.69 -12.32
C TYR A 218 8.07 23.86 -13.54
N PRO A 219 9.17 24.63 -13.40
CA PRO A 219 10.12 24.89 -14.49
C PRO A 219 10.91 23.67 -14.97
N LYS A 220 11.12 22.68 -14.10
CA LYS A 220 11.94 21.49 -14.38
C LYS A 220 11.12 20.24 -14.73
N ALA A 221 9.79 20.31 -14.66
CA ALA A 221 8.94 19.15 -14.88
C ALA A 221 9.08 18.58 -16.30
N LYS A 222 9.09 17.25 -16.40
CA LYS A 222 9.22 16.53 -17.69
C LYS A 222 8.08 16.88 -18.67
N VAL A 223 6.85 17.02 -18.16
CA VAL A 223 5.65 17.34 -18.95
C VAL A 223 5.56 18.80 -19.39
N ARG A 224 6.51 19.67 -18.99
CA ARG A 224 6.47 21.10 -19.29
C ARG A 224 6.39 21.40 -20.79
N LYS A 225 7.23 20.73 -21.59
CA LYS A 225 7.28 20.94 -23.05
C LYS A 225 5.94 20.58 -23.71
N ASP A 226 5.36 19.47 -23.28
CA ASP A 226 4.05 19.02 -23.76
C ASP A 226 2.94 20.00 -23.35
N GLY A 227 3.01 20.52 -22.13
CA GLY A 227 2.11 21.58 -21.64
C GLY A 227 2.22 22.88 -22.44
N GLN A 228 3.42 23.31 -22.82
CA GLN A 228 3.63 24.48 -23.68
C GLN A 228 3.01 24.29 -25.06
N ALA A 229 3.20 23.11 -25.67
CA ALA A 229 2.61 22.77 -26.95
C ALA A 229 1.07 22.74 -26.87
N LEU A 230 0.52 22.18 -25.78
CA LEU A 230 -0.92 22.16 -25.54
C LEU A 230 -1.49 23.57 -25.41
N LEU A 231 -0.84 24.45 -24.64
CA LEU A 231 -1.25 25.85 -24.47
C LEU A 231 -1.25 26.61 -25.80
N ALA A 232 -0.20 26.44 -26.61
CA ALA A 232 -0.14 27.06 -27.94
C ALA A 232 -1.29 26.60 -28.85
N SER A 233 -1.63 25.29 -28.82
CA SER A 233 -2.75 24.75 -29.58
C SER A 233 -4.11 25.29 -29.13
N LEU A 234 -4.26 25.55 -27.82
CA LEU A 234 -5.48 26.11 -27.24
C LEU A 234 -5.64 27.58 -27.61
N ASN A 235 -4.58 28.38 -27.56
CA ASN A 235 -4.67 29.80 -27.92
C ASN A 235 -5.02 30.01 -29.40
N GLY A 236 -4.50 29.18 -30.30
CA GLY A 236 -4.87 29.20 -31.72
C GLY A 236 -6.35 28.82 -31.98
N LYS A 237 -6.90 27.92 -31.17
CA LYS A 237 -8.30 27.45 -31.27
C LYS A 237 -9.29 28.35 -30.51
N ALA A 238 -8.88 28.89 -29.36
CA ALA A 238 -9.65 29.84 -28.59
C ALA A 238 -9.80 31.16 -29.36
N ALA A 239 -8.76 31.62 -30.06
CA ALA A 239 -8.84 32.80 -30.93
C ALA A 239 -9.83 32.64 -32.10
N SER A 240 -10.01 31.42 -32.64
CA SER A 240 -10.98 31.15 -33.71
C SER A 240 -12.40 30.85 -33.20
N MET A 241 -12.54 30.28 -32.00
CA MET A 241 -13.84 30.07 -31.35
C MET A 241 -14.43 31.35 -30.75
N LEU A 242 -13.61 32.26 -30.22
CA LEU A 242 -14.08 33.59 -29.79
C LEU A 242 -14.57 34.46 -30.96
N ALA A 243 -14.18 34.16 -32.20
CA ALA A 243 -14.71 34.83 -33.39
C ALA A 243 -16.10 34.30 -33.82
N THR A 244 -16.57 33.20 -33.24
CA THR A 244 -17.82 32.51 -33.64
C THR A 244 -18.82 32.29 -32.52
N ALA A 245 -18.47 32.60 -31.27
CA ALA A 245 -19.35 32.43 -30.11
C ALA A 245 -19.82 33.78 -29.55
N ASP A 246 -21.09 34.10 -29.78
CA ASP A 246 -21.82 35.00 -28.87
C ASP A 246 -21.75 34.41 -27.45
N ALA A 247 -21.41 35.27 -26.50
CA ALA A 247 -20.95 34.90 -25.17
C ALA A 247 -21.98 34.06 -24.38
N PRO A 248 -21.63 32.85 -23.92
CA PRO A 248 -22.28 32.24 -22.78
C PRO A 248 -21.61 32.77 -21.51
N SER A 249 -22.42 33.36 -20.63
CA SER A 249 -22.01 33.83 -19.30
C SER A 249 -21.31 32.72 -18.50
N LEU A 250 -20.16 33.08 -17.92
CA LEU A 250 -19.41 32.30 -16.93
C LEU A 250 -20.33 31.70 -15.86
N PRO A 251 -20.27 30.39 -15.57
CA PRO A 251 -20.82 29.89 -14.32
C PRO A 251 -19.95 30.43 -13.17
N SER A 252 -20.60 31.17 -12.28
CA SER A 252 -20.08 31.63 -11.00
C SER A 252 -19.39 30.49 -10.24
N LYS A 253 -18.38 30.86 -9.44
CA LYS A 253 -17.46 30.05 -8.59
C LYS A 253 -18.13 29.11 -7.56
N ALA A 254 -19.42 28.80 -7.71
CA ALA A 254 -20.24 28.03 -6.79
C ALA A 254 -20.90 26.85 -7.50
N SER A 255 -20.13 25.81 -7.81
CA SER A 255 -20.56 24.40 -7.83
C SER A 255 -19.46 23.51 -8.41
N LEU A 256 -18.37 23.36 -7.66
CA LEU A 256 -17.76 22.03 -7.66
C LEU A 256 -18.75 21.15 -6.90
N PRO A 257 -19.33 20.10 -7.50
CA PRO A 257 -20.09 19.13 -6.72
C PRO A 257 -19.17 18.62 -5.62
N ALA A 258 -19.72 18.44 -4.41
CA ALA A 258 -18.98 17.91 -3.28
C ALA A 258 -18.21 16.65 -3.74
N PRO A 259 -16.96 16.45 -3.27
CA PRO A 259 -16.21 15.25 -3.60
C PRO A 259 -17.11 14.03 -3.40
N LEU A 260 -17.22 13.19 -4.43
CA LEU A 260 -18.02 11.98 -4.33
C LEU A 260 -17.57 11.24 -3.06
N PRO A 261 -18.51 10.82 -2.19
CA PRO A 261 -18.15 10.08 -1.00
C PRO A 261 -17.31 8.86 -1.42
N PRO A 262 -16.38 8.41 -0.54
CA PRO A 262 -15.59 7.22 -0.83
C PRO A 262 -16.56 6.10 -1.23
N LEU A 263 -16.27 5.45 -2.37
CA LEU A 263 -17.05 4.30 -2.80
C LEU A 263 -17.08 3.31 -1.62
N PRO A 264 -18.26 2.82 -1.23
CA PRO A 264 -18.34 1.84 -0.15
C PRO A 264 -17.45 0.66 -0.53
N PRO A 265 -16.77 0.02 0.44
CA PRO A 265 -16.07 -1.22 0.16
C PRO A 265 -17.07 -2.15 -0.51
N THR A 266 -16.70 -2.72 -1.66
CA THR A 266 -17.53 -3.71 -2.34
C THR A 266 -18.00 -4.70 -1.29
N ARG A 267 -19.30 -4.70 -1.00
CA ARG A 267 -19.90 -5.64 -0.07
C ARG A 267 -19.48 -7.01 -0.57
N SER A 268 -18.55 -7.64 0.13
CA SER A 268 -18.24 -9.03 -0.12
C SER A 268 -19.58 -9.75 -0.05
N LEU A 269 -19.93 -10.47 -1.11
CA LEU A 269 -21.05 -11.41 -1.07
C LEU A 269 -20.63 -12.60 -0.19
N SER A 270 -20.30 -12.31 1.07
CA SER A 270 -20.27 -13.30 2.13
C SER A 270 -21.70 -13.40 2.63
N MET A 271 -22.51 -14.19 1.93
CA MET A 271 -23.78 -14.65 2.48
C MET A 271 -23.49 -15.36 3.80
N ASN A 272 -24.07 -14.88 4.89
CA ASN A 272 -23.99 -15.58 6.17
C ASN A 272 -24.80 -16.88 6.05
N PRO A 273 -24.24 -18.04 6.42
CA PRO A 273 -24.97 -19.31 6.33
C PRO A 273 -26.20 -19.39 7.27
N ALA A 274 -26.41 -18.39 8.13
CA ALA A 274 -27.58 -18.26 9.00
C ALA A 274 -28.82 -17.66 8.30
N ASP A 275 -28.69 -17.07 7.12
CA ASP A 275 -29.83 -16.48 6.37
C ASP A 275 -30.57 -17.52 5.48
N ILE A 276 -30.16 -18.79 5.53
CA ILE A 276 -30.86 -19.89 4.87
C ILE A 276 -31.95 -20.40 5.81
N LEU A 277 -33.17 -19.89 5.65
CA LEU A 277 -34.35 -20.49 6.29
C LEU A 277 -34.51 -21.95 5.82
N PRO A 278 -34.75 -22.91 6.73
CA PRO A 278 -34.96 -24.30 6.34
C PRO A 278 -36.27 -24.42 5.55
N ALA A 279 -36.21 -25.12 4.42
CA ALA A 279 -37.38 -25.45 3.61
C ALA A 279 -38.40 -26.24 4.44
N GLY A 280 -39.41 -25.53 4.95
CA GLY A 280 -40.50 -26.09 5.73
C GLY A 280 -41.50 -26.80 4.84
N ALA A 281 -41.68 -28.08 5.11
CA ALA A 281 -42.85 -28.84 4.71
C ALA A 281 -44.12 -28.25 5.33
N ASN A 282 -45.24 -28.50 4.63
CA ASN A 282 -46.64 -28.41 5.04
C ASN A 282 -47.35 -27.10 4.67
N GLY A 283 -48.29 -27.26 3.74
CA GLY A 283 -49.22 -26.21 3.35
C GLY A 283 -50.24 -25.90 4.42
N TYR A 284 -50.79 -24.69 4.34
CA TYR A 284 -52.22 -24.37 4.30
C TYR A 284 -52.30 -22.92 3.81
N GLY A 285 -53.31 -22.63 2.99
CA GLY A 285 -53.41 -21.40 2.24
C GLY A 285 -53.52 -20.15 3.12
N HIS A 286 -52.67 -19.18 2.85
CA HIS A 286 -52.99 -17.77 2.96
C HIS A 286 -52.30 -17.03 1.83
N THR A 287 -53.10 -16.26 1.08
CA THR A 287 -52.66 -15.35 0.02
C THR A 287 -51.56 -14.42 0.54
N PRO A 288 -50.45 -14.23 -0.20
CA PRO A 288 -49.41 -13.30 0.25
C PRO A 288 -49.96 -11.87 0.20
N ALA A 289 -49.81 -11.18 1.33
CA ALA A 289 -50.04 -9.75 1.43
C ALA A 289 -49.13 -9.03 0.43
N ILE A 290 -49.74 -8.19 -0.40
CA ILE A 290 -49.05 -7.23 -1.26
C ILE A 290 -48.27 -6.31 -0.32
N ILE A 291 -46.95 -6.44 -0.33
CA ILE A 291 -46.06 -5.45 0.28
C ILE A 291 -46.05 -4.28 -0.70
N ASP A 292 -46.77 -3.22 -0.31
CA ASP A 292 -46.76 -1.94 -0.99
C ASP A 292 -45.37 -1.32 -0.82
N CYS A 293 -44.48 -1.62 -1.76
CA CYS A 293 -43.23 -0.88 -1.92
C CYS A 293 -43.61 0.51 -2.40
N GLY A 294 -43.74 1.44 -1.45
CA GLY A 294 -43.93 2.85 -1.72
C GLY A 294 -42.75 3.45 -2.46
N LEU A 295 -42.68 3.18 -3.77
CA LEU A 295 -42.05 4.03 -4.78
C LEU A 295 -42.62 3.61 -6.14
N ASN A 296 -43.59 4.41 -6.58
CA ASN A 296 -44.18 4.36 -7.89
C ASN A 296 -43.07 4.63 -8.92
N ILE A 297 -42.63 3.61 -9.66
CA ILE A 297 -42.21 3.62 -11.09
C ILE A 297 -41.48 2.29 -11.41
N LEU A 298 -42.18 1.50 -12.23
CA LEU A 298 -41.78 0.47 -13.20
C LEU A 298 -40.31 -0.02 -13.23
N CYS A 299 -40.13 -1.29 -12.89
CA CYS A 299 -39.37 -2.28 -13.66
C CYS A 299 -40.25 -3.54 -13.81
#